data_AF-G5E430-F1
#
_entry.id   AF-G5E430-F1
#
_cell.length_a   1.000
_cell.length_b   1.000
_cell.length_c   1.000
_cell.angle_alpha   90.00
_cell.angle_beta   90.00
_cell.angle_gamma   90.00
#
_symmetry.space_group_name_H-M   'P 1'
#
loop_
_entity.id
_entity.type
_entity.pdbx_description
1 polymer ?
#
loop_
_entity_poly.entity_id
_entity_poly.type
_entity_poly.pdbx_seq_one_letter_code
_entity_poly.pdbx_strand_id
1 'polypeptide(L)' 'GGQHDYFGLWIDSNFGKGHSKAKPRCTTYNSPQLSAKEEFSIDTLEVWAIGELPEHLLAKSKKSILDSDPEARALLEMT' A
#
# COMPACT_ATOMS: atom_id res chain seq x y z
N GLY A 1 -17.59 -8.70 -3.53
CA GLY A 1 -18.93 -8.20 -3.18
C GLY A 1 -18.77 -6.87 -2.50
N GLY A 2 -19.35 -5.82 -3.06
CA GLY A 2 -19.17 -4.44 -2.62
C GLY A 2 -19.46 -3.54 -3.82
N GLN A 3 -20.48 -2.71 -3.73
CA GLN A 3 -20.76 -1.71 -4.76
C GLN A 3 -19.63 -0.69 -4.74
N HIS A 4 -19.08 -0.35 -5.91
CA HIS A 4 -18.17 0.78 -6.04
C HIS A 4 -18.83 2.00 -5.38
N ASP A 5 -18.07 2.76 -4.61
CA ASP A 5 -18.57 3.88 -3.81
C ASP A 5 -19.44 3.53 -2.60
N TYR A 6 -19.43 2.29 -2.10
CA TYR A 6 -20.15 1.92 -0.87
C TYR A 6 -19.33 1.10 0.13
N PHE A 7 -18.00 1.22 0.05
CA PHE A 7 -17.11 0.55 0.98
C PHE A 7 -17.15 1.21 2.35
N GLY A 8 -17.17 0.39 3.41
CA GLY A 8 -17.13 0.87 4.79
C GLY A 8 -15.83 1.62 5.12
N LEU A 9 -14.74 1.30 4.42
CA LEU A 9 -13.49 2.05 4.38
C LEU A 9 -12.85 1.86 3.00
N TRP A 10 -12.46 2.95 2.38
CA TRP A 10 -11.72 2.96 1.12
C TRP A 10 -10.69 4.09 1.15
N ILE A 11 -9.54 3.85 0.52
CA ILE A 11 -8.43 4.79 0.43
C ILE A 11 -8.03 4.87 -1.06
N ASP A 12 -7.83 6.09 -1.53
CA ASP A 12 -7.36 6.35 -2.89
C ASP A 12 -5.93 5.83 -3.10
N SER A 13 -5.56 5.51 -4.34
CA SER A 13 -4.22 5.00 -4.67
C SER A 13 -3.09 5.98 -4.39
N ASN A 14 -3.40 7.29 -4.27
CA ASN A 14 -2.43 8.30 -3.84
C ASN A 14 -2.30 8.44 -2.31
N PHE A 15 -3.05 7.66 -1.53
CA PHE A 15 -3.07 7.64 -0.07
C PHE A 15 -3.43 8.99 0.61
N GLY A 16 -3.88 10.00 -0.13
CA GLY A 16 -4.20 11.31 0.43
C GLY A 16 -5.66 11.45 0.86
N LYS A 17 -6.57 10.68 0.25
CA LYS A 17 -8.02 10.77 0.48
C LYS A 17 -8.63 9.38 0.65
N GLY A 18 -9.78 9.35 1.29
CA GLY A 18 -10.56 8.13 1.44
C GLY A 18 -12.01 8.44 1.77
N HIS A 19 -12.81 7.38 1.79
CA HIS A 19 -14.19 7.47 2.25
C HIS A 19 -14.58 6.32 3.17
N SER A 20 -15.52 6.61 4.06
CA SER A 20 -16.20 5.64 4.92
C SER A 20 -17.69 5.76 4.67
N LYS A 21 -18.24 4.89 3.81
CA LYS A 21 -19.66 4.92 3.45
C LYS A 21 -20.36 3.76 4.11
N ALA A 22 -21.24 4.10 5.05
CA ALA A 22 -21.89 3.14 5.91
C ALA A 22 -23.29 3.63 6.31
N LYS A 23 -24.15 4.01 5.35
CA LYS A 23 -25.53 4.44 5.65
C LYS A 23 -26.50 3.24 5.57
N PRO A 24 -27.17 2.85 6.67
CA PRO A 24 -26.94 3.22 8.08
C PRO A 24 -25.75 2.49 8.73
N ARG A 25 -25.34 1.35 8.16
CA ARG A 25 -24.12 0.59 8.48
C ARG A 25 -23.62 -0.10 7.21
N CYS A 26 -22.34 -0.44 7.13
CA CYS A 26 -21.85 -1.28 6.04
C CYS A 26 -22.40 -2.72 6.19
N THR A 27 -22.64 -3.43 5.09
CA THR A 27 -23.25 -4.77 5.15
C THR A 27 -22.27 -5.88 5.53
N THR A 28 -20.98 -5.71 5.23
CA THR A 28 -19.96 -6.75 5.46
C THR A 28 -19.61 -6.91 6.95
N TYR A 29 -19.44 -5.79 7.66
CA TYR A 29 -18.98 -5.80 9.06
C TYR A 29 -19.94 -5.10 10.01
N ASN A 30 -21.10 -4.63 9.53
CA ASN A 30 -22.06 -3.86 10.31
C ASN A 30 -21.42 -2.64 11.03
N SER A 31 -20.34 -2.10 10.47
CA SER A 31 -19.63 -0.97 11.06
C SER A 31 -20.39 0.33 10.77
N PRO A 32 -20.38 1.30 11.70
CA PRO A 32 -20.82 2.67 11.42
C PRO A 32 -19.81 3.39 10.53
N GLN A 33 -20.10 4.64 10.20
CA GLN A 33 -19.12 5.56 9.63
C GLN A 33 -17.95 5.73 10.62
N LEU A 34 -16.73 5.48 10.16
CA LEU A 34 -15.53 5.50 11.02
C LEU A 34 -14.93 6.92 11.16
N SER A 35 -15.25 7.81 10.21
CA SER A 35 -14.83 9.20 10.17
C SER A 35 -15.96 10.15 10.57
N ALA A 36 -15.65 11.42 10.86
CA ALA A 36 -16.67 12.42 11.16
C ALA A 36 -17.54 12.80 9.94
N LYS A 37 -16.99 12.66 8.73
CA LYS A 37 -17.64 12.88 7.43
C LYS A 37 -17.39 11.68 6.53
N GLU A 38 -18.26 11.43 5.56
CA GLU A 38 -18.09 10.31 4.61
C GLU A 38 -16.74 10.38 3.89
N GLU A 39 -16.34 11.56 3.41
CA GLU A 39 -15.05 11.81 2.76
C GLU A 39 -14.05 12.40 3.76
N PHE A 40 -12.79 11.96 3.72
CA PHE A 40 -11.72 12.42 4.60
C PHE A 40 -10.36 12.49 3.89
N SER A 41 -9.43 13.24 4.49
CA SER A 41 -8.02 13.27 4.11
C SER A 41 -7.18 12.52 5.14
N ILE A 42 -6.12 11.87 4.70
CA ILE A 42 -5.19 11.14 5.55
C ILE A 42 -3.99 12.01 5.84
N ASP A 43 -3.68 12.21 7.12
CA ASP A 43 -2.47 12.92 7.57
C ASP A 43 -1.28 11.95 7.68
N THR A 44 -1.50 10.78 8.28
CA THR A 44 -0.50 9.71 8.43
C THR A 44 -1.16 8.34 8.24
N LEU A 45 -0.48 7.43 7.54
CA LEU A 45 -0.89 6.03 7.36
C LEU A 45 0.24 5.11 7.83
N GLU A 46 -0.05 4.25 8.80
CA GLU A 46 0.89 3.26 9.33
C GLU A 46 0.41 1.85 8.99
N VAL A 47 1.31 1.00 8.52
CA VAL A 47 1.02 -0.40 8.19
C VAL A 47 1.96 -1.30 9.00
N TRP A 48 1.36 -2.15 9.82
CA TRP A 48 2.08 -3.03 10.74
C TRP A 48 1.97 -4.48 10.25
N ALA A 49 3.10 -5.09 9.91
CA ALA A 49 3.18 -6.53 9.69
C ALA A 49 3.48 -7.22 11.02
N ILE A 50 2.75 -8.29 11.33
CA ILE A 50 2.99 -9.12 12.52
C ILE A 50 3.55 -10.46 12.06
N GLY A 51 4.67 -10.88 12.64
CA GLY A 51 5.33 -12.16 12.32
C GLY A 51 6.62 -12.00 11.52
N GLU A 52 7.18 -13.13 11.09
CA GLU A 52 8.41 -13.18 10.32
C GLU A 52 8.17 -12.74 8.87
N LEU A 53 9.08 -11.93 8.33
CA LEU A 53 9.07 -11.58 6.92
C LEU A 53 9.23 -12.86 6.09
N PRO A 54 8.33 -13.14 5.14
CA PRO A 54 8.48 -14.26 4.23
C PRO A 54 9.87 -14.30 3.59
N GLU A 55 10.53 -15.46 3.54
CA GLU A 55 11.90 -15.62 3.02
C GLU A 55 12.08 -15.02 1.61
N HIS A 56 11.04 -15.06 0.77
CA HIS A 56 11.07 -14.49 -0.57
C HIS A 56 11.19 -12.95 -0.60
N LEU A 57 10.88 -12.27 0.50
CA LEU A 57 11.12 -10.82 0.69
C LEU A 57 12.49 -10.54 1.32
N LEU A 58 13.05 -11.50 2.05
CA LEU A 58 14.38 -11.41 2.68
C LEU A 58 15.51 -11.66 1.66
N ALA A 59 15.28 -12.44 0.61
CA ALA A 59 16.27 -12.86 -0.39
C ALA A 59 16.56 -11.85 -1.53
N LYS A 60 16.52 -10.54 -1.26
CA LYS A 60 17.17 -9.53 -2.12
C LYS A 60 18.02 -8.58 -1.29
N SER A 61 19.02 -9.13 -0.59
CA SER A 61 20.25 -8.37 -0.41
C SER A 61 20.78 -8.10 -1.82
N LYS A 62 20.59 -6.86 -2.28
CA LYS A 62 20.91 -6.38 -3.62
C LYS A 62 22.40 -6.62 -3.90
N LYS A 63 22.76 -7.73 -4.55
CA LYS A 63 23.91 -7.67 -5.44
C LYS A 63 23.52 -6.69 -6.53
N SER A 64 24.29 -5.63 -6.69
CA SER A 64 24.05 -4.66 -7.74
C SER A 64 24.06 -5.40 -9.08
N ILE A 65 23.26 -4.94 -10.05
CA ILE A 65 23.41 -5.44 -11.43
C ILE A 65 24.86 -5.22 -11.92
N LEU A 66 25.52 -4.18 -11.42
CA LEU A 66 26.94 -3.88 -11.64
C LEU A 66 27.89 -4.93 -11.04
N ASP A 67 27.46 -5.68 -10.03
CA ASP A 67 28.23 -6.80 -9.46
C ASP A 67 28.01 -8.10 -10.25
N SER A 68 26.97 -8.12 -11.10
CA SER A 68 26.54 -9.31 -11.84
C SER A 68 27.10 -9.34 -13.26
N ASP A 69 27.44 -8.18 -13.83
CA ASP A 69 27.96 -8.05 -15.20
C ASP A 69 29.21 -7.11 -15.26
N PRO A 70 30.42 -7.69 -15.35
CA PRO A 70 31.66 -6.94 -15.48
C PRO A 70 31.79 -6.14 -16.78
N GLU A 71 31.16 -6.57 -17.89
CA GLU A 71 31.21 -5.85 -19.16
C GLU A 71 30.36 -4.58 -19.10
N ALA A 72 29.17 -4.65 -18.49
CA ALA A 72 28.31 -3.48 -18.28
C ALA A 72 29.00 -2.39 -17.45
N ARG A 73 29.85 -2.79 -16.48
CA ARG A 73 30.67 -1.86 -15.69
C ARG A 73 31.79 -1.22 -16.52
N ALA A 74 32.49 -2.00 -17.35
CA ALA A 74 33.58 -1.49 -18.18
C ALA A 74 33.11 -0.44 -19.19
N LEU A 75 31.93 -0.62 -19.79
CA LEU A 75 31.35 0.37 -20.71
C LEU A 75 31.01 1.70 -20.03
N LEU A 76 30.58 1.66 -18.77
CA LEU A 76 30.25 2.86 -18.00
C LEU A 76 31.50 3.66 -17.58
N GLU A 77 32.62 2.96 -17.32
CA GLU A 77 33.90 3.57 -16.90
C GLU A 77 34.71 4.17 -18.08
N MET A 78 34.26 4.01 -19.33
CA MET A 78 34.93 4.50 -20.55
C MET A 78 34.38 5.84 -21.10
N THR A 79 33.49 6.52 -20.38
CA THR A 79 32.90 7.83 -20.77
C THR A 79 33.41 8.94 -19.88
#